data_AF-A0A5P9H575-F1
#
_entry.id   AF-A0A5P9H575-F1
#
_cell.length_a   1.000
_cell.length_b   1.000
_cell.length_c   1.000
_cell.angle_alpha   90.00
_cell.angle_beta   90.00
_cell.angle_gamma   90.00
#
_symmetry.space_group_name_H-M   'P 1'
#
loop_
_entity.id
_entity.type
_entity.pdbx_description
1 polymer ?
#
loop_
_entity_poly.entity_id
_entity_poly.type
_entity_poly.pdbx_seq_one_letter_code
_entity_poly.pdbx_strand_id
1 'polypeptide(L)'
;MTEGCRTPEATRSRLPRLGHSGRLRSGTRTFTMLLLGHFLVFVLAMSHDEIALQAVESGWIRPGQAELAELGMGLVLFMIWGWLSVRVAGLLQEARAASDGKAKR
;
A
#
# COMPACT_ATOMS: atom_id res chain seq x y z
N MET A 1 67.40 24.39 2.51
CA MET A 1 65.99 24.75 2.27
C MET A 1 65.26 23.47 1.93
N THR A 2 64.62 22.88 2.93
CA THR A 2 63.93 21.59 2.85
C THR A 2 62.43 21.81 2.82
N GLU A 3 61.74 20.90 2.12
CA GLU A 3 60.30 20.59 2.18
C GLU A 3 59.35 21.56 1.45
N GLY A 4 58.28 21.11 0.76
CA GLY A 4 57.61 19.83 0.87
C GLY A 4 56.74 19.47 -0.33
N CYS A 5 56.71 18.16 -0.53
CA CYS A 5 55.73 17.29 -1.16
C CYS A 5 54.38 17.94 -1.60
N ARG A 6 54.10 17.91 -2.91
CA ARG A 6 52.73 18.04 -3.44
C ARG A 6 51.97 16.74 -3.15
N THR A 7 51.06 16.76 -2.18
CA THR A 7 50.05 15.71 -2.02
C THR A 7 48.88 15.96 -2.97
N PRO A 8 48.44 14.97 -3.77
CA PRO A 8 47.24 15.11 -4.57
C PRO A 8 46.03 15.17 -3.64
N GLU A 9 45.21 16.21 -3.78
CA GLU A 9 43.91 16.28 -3.12
C GLU A 9 43.10 15.04 -3.49
N ALA A 10 42.94 14.16 -2.51
CA ALA A 10 42.03 13.04 -2.58
C ALA A 10 40.64 13.60 -2.90
N THR A 11 40.21 13.40 -4.14
CA THR A 11 38.83 13.60 -4.58
C THR A 11 37.97 12.68 -3.72
N ARG A 12 37.48 13.19 -2.59
CA ARG A 12 36.47 12.51 -1.77
C ARG A 12 35.23 12.41 -2.64
N SER A 13 35.09 11.27 -3.29
CA SER A 13 33.86 10.81 -3.91
C SER A 13 32.76 10.85 -2.83
N ARG A 14 32.00 11.95 -2.81
CA ARG A 14 30.72 12.01 -2.12
C ARG A 14 29.76 11.14 -2.92
N LEU A 15 29.92 9.82 -2.79
CA LEU A 15 28.87 8.89 -3.22
C LEU A 15 27.59 9.35 -2.51
N PRO A 16 26.51 9.65 -3.26
CA PRO A 16 25.25 9.99 -2.65
C PRO A 16 24.84 8.79 -1.79
N ARG A 17 24.82 8.99 -0.48
CA ARG A 17 24.42 7.99 0.50
C ARG A 17 22.91 7.76 0.33
N LEU A 18 22.53 6.98 -0.69
CA LEU A 18 21.22 6.37 -0.86
C LEU A 18 21.02 5.38 0.27
N GLY A 19 20.70 5.90 1.45
CA GLY A 19 20.72 5.10 2.67
C GLY A 19 19.95 5.80 3.78
N HIS A 20 18.64 5.95 3.57
CA HIS A 20 17.69 6.18 4.66
C HIS A 20 16.76 4.96 4.77
N SER A 21 17.35 3.77 4.84
CA SER A 21 16.64 2.48 4.85
C SER A 21 15.68 2.31 6.04
N GLY A 22 15.88 3.04 7.14
CA GLY A 22 15.01 2.98 8.31
C GLY A 22 13.66 3.68 8.12
N ARG A 23 13.61 4.79 7.38
CA ARG A 23 12.39 5.62 7.24
C ARG A 23 11.51 5.20 6.07
N LEU A 24 12.12 4.67 5.00
CA LEU A 24 11.40 4.13 3.84
C LEU A 24 10.71 2.80 4.16
N ARG A 25 11.32 1.94 4.99
CA ARG A 25 10.78 0.60 5.29
C ARG A 25 9.39 0.62 5.93
N SER A 26 9.08 1.62 6.75
CA SER A 26 7.75 1.77 7.34
C SER A 26 6.71 2.19 6.29
N GLY A 27 7.03 3.21 5.47
CA GLY A 27 6.14 3.68 4.40
C GLY A 27 5.89 2.62 3.33
N THR A 28 6.95 1.92 2.88
CA THR A 28 6.84 0.82 1.92
C THR A 28 6.03 -0.35 2.49
N ARG A 29 6.24 -0.74 3.76
CA ARG A 29 5.46 -1.82 4.39
C ARG A 29 3.98 -1.47 4.46
N THR A 30 3.64 -0.25 4.89
CA THR A 30 2.25 0.19 4.96
C THR A 30 1.59 0.19 3.59
N PHE A 31 2.28 0.71 2.56
CA PHE A 31 1.79 0.68 1.18
C PHE A 31 1.61 -0.74 0.64
N THR A 32 2.58 -1.63 0.86
CA THR A 32 2.48 -3.04 0.46
C THR A 32 1.31 -3.74 1.15
N MET A 33 1.09 -3.50 2.44
CA MET A 33 -0.06 -4.06 3.17
C MET A 33 -1.39 -3.52 2.65
N LEU A 34 -1.47 -2.23 2.33
CA LEU A 34 -2.66 -1.64 1.72
C LEU A 34 -2.94 -2.22 0.33
N LEU A 35 -1.90 -2.40 -0.48
CA LEU A 35 -2.03 -2.99 -1.81
C LEU A 35 -2.45 -4.46 -1.74
N LEU A 36 -1.83 -5.23 -0.83
CA LEU A 36 -2.22 -6.62 -0.58
C LEU A 36 -3.67 -6.70 -0.08
N GLY A 37 -4.08 -5.81 0.82
CA GLY A 37 -5.46 -5.70 1.28
C GLY A 37 -6.43 -5.42 0.13
N HIS A 38 -6.11 -4.49 -0.78
CA HIS A 38 -6.93 -4.26 -1.98
C HIS A 38 -7.03 -5.50 -2.85
N PHE A 39 -5.91 -6.18 -3.09
CA PHE A 39 -5.88 -7.37 -3.91
C PHE A 39 -6.73 -8.50 -3.30
N LEU A 40 -6.62 -8.72 -1.99
CA LEU A 40 -7.43 -9.71 -1.29
C LEU A 40 -8.93 -9.38 -1.36
N VAL A 41 -9.30 -8.12 -1.12
CA VAL A 41 -10.70 -7.68 -1.22
C VAL A 41 -11.21 -7.80 -2.66
N PHE A 42 -10.37 -7.52 -3.65
CA PHE A 42 -10.71 -7.69 -5.06
C PHE A 42 -10.99 -9.16 -5.42
N VAL A 43 -10.11 -10.08 -5.00
CA VAL A 43 -10.34 -11.52 -5.22
C VAL A 43 -11.61 -11.97 -4.50
N LEU A 44 -11.81 -11.53 -3.27
CA LEU A 44 -13.00 -11.89 -2.49
C LEU A 44 -14.28 -11.33 -3.12
N ALA A 45 -14.22 -10.14 -3.73
CA ALA A 45 -15.32 -9.56 -4.49
C ALA A 45 -15.57 -10.29 -5.82
N MET A 46 -14.57 -10.91 -6.43
CA MET A 46 -14.81 -11.76 -7.61
C MET A 46 -15.53 -13.06 -7.28
N SER A 47 -15.38 -13.60 -6.07
CA SER A 47 -15.93 -14.91 -5.67
C SER A 47 -17.05 -14.82 -4.62
N HIS A 48 -17.60 -13.62 -4.36
CA HIS A 48 -18.54 -13.44 -3.24
C HIS A 48 -19.89 -14.10 -3.48
N ASP A 49 -20.30 -14.22 -4.74
CA ASP A 49 -21.49 -14.93 -5.20
C ASP A 49 -21.36 -16.45 -4.95
N GLU A 50 -20.22 -17.04 -5.29
CA GLU A 50 -19.90 -18.45 -4.99
C GLU A 50 -19.86 -18.71 -3.47
N ILE A 51 -19.30 -17.78 -2.69
CA ILE A 51 -19.29 -17.86 -1.22
C ILE A 51 -20.72 -17.80 -0.67
N ALA A 52 -21.57 -16.92 -1.20
CA ALA A 52 -22.97 -16.81 -0.79
C ALA A 52 -23.74 -18.10 -1.10
N LEU A 53 -23.54 -18.67 -2.28
CA LEU A 53 -24.15 -19.94 -2.67
C LEU A 53 -23.70 -21.08 -1.74
N GLN A 54 -22.39 -21.20 -1.49
CA GLN A 54 -21.86 -22.25 -0.62
C GLN A 54 -22.32 -22.09 0.84
N ALA A 55 -22.56 -20.86 1.30
CA ALA A 55 -23.17 -20.60 2.61
C ALA A 55 -24.64 -21.07 2.69
N VAL A 56 -25.38 -21.02 1.57
CA VAL A 56 -26.73 -21.59 1.49
C VAL A 56 -26.67 -23.13 1.47
N GLU A 57 -25.80 -23.70 0.65
CA GLU A 57 -25.64 -25.16 0.53
C GLU A 57 -25.20 -25.82 1.84
N SER A 58 -24.34 -25.16 2.60
CA SER A 58 -23.88 -25.61 3.92
C SER A 58 -24.91 -25.39 5.03
N GLY A 59 -26.06 -24.78 4.74
CA GLY A 59 -27.13 -24.51 5.68
C GLY A 59 -26.87 -23.34 6.64
N TRP A 60 -25.84 -22.54 6.40
CA TRP A 60 -25.56 -21.32 7.19
C TRP A 60 -26.57 -20.21 6.87
N ILE A 61 -27.06 -20.17 5.62
CA ILE A 61 -28.01 -19.19 5.12
C ILE A 61 -29.25 -19.91 4.60
N ARG A 62 -30.43 -19.36 4.88
CA ARG A 62 -31.69 -19.89 4.35
C ARG A 62 -31.78 -19.64 2.84
N PRO A 63 -32.30 -20.58 2.04
CA PRO A 63 -32.38 -20.42 0.58
C PRO A 63 -33.07 -19.13 0.11
N GLY A 64 -34.13 -18.69 0.80
CA GLY A 64 -34.84 -17.44 0.48
C GLY A 64 -34.12 -16.16 0.90
N GLN A 65 -32.94 -16.25 1.51
CA GLN A 65 -32.12 -15.11 1.92
C GLN A 65 -30.79 -15.04 1.14
N ALA A 66 -30.58 -15.92 0.16
CA ALA A 66 -29.35 -15.98 -0.63
C ALA A 66 -29.03 -14.64 -1.29
N GLU A 67 -30.01 -14.05 -1.98
CA GLU A 67 -29.87 -12.77 -2.67
C GLU A 67 -29.56 -11.61 -1.69
N LEU A 68 -30.23 -11.59 -0.53
CA LEU A 68 -29.95 -10.58 0.50
C LEU A 68 -28.54 -10.74 1.09
N ALA A 69 -28.08 -11.98 1.25
CA ALA A 69 -26.75 -12.28 1.74
C ALA A 69 -25.67 -11.88 0.73
N GLU A 70 -25.89 -12.14 -0.56
CA GLU A 70 -25.02 -11.70 -1.65
C GLU A 70 -24.89 -10.17 -1.67
N LEU A 71 -26.02 -9.46 -1.65
CA LEU A 71 -26.04 -7.99 -1.56
C LEU A 71 -25.34 -7.47 -0.31
N GLY A 72 -25.56 -8.11 0.83
CA GLY A 72 -24.90 -7.77 2.09
C GLY A 72 -23.38 -7.94 2.01
N MET A 73 -22.92 -9.07 1.46
CA MET A 73 -21.49 -9.32 1.26
C MET A 73 -20.86 -8.33 0.27
N GLY A 74 -21.51 -8.11 -0.87
CA GLY A 74 -21.07 -7.12 -1.86
C GLY A 74 -20.95 -5.72 -1.26
N LEU A 75 -21.94 -5.29 -0.46
CA LEU A 75 -21.90 -4.00 0.22
C LEU A 75 -20.74 -3.89 1.22
N VAL A 76 -20.53 -4.91 2.05
CA VAL A 76 -19.43 -4.93 3.02
C VAL A 76 -18.08 -4.86 2.30
N LEU A 77 -17.89 -5.67 1.25
CA LEU A 77 -16.67 -5.66 0.44
C LEU A 77 -16.43 -4.31 -0.22
N PHE A 78 -17.49 -3.69 -0.75
CA PHE A 78 -17.43 -2.37 -1.35
C PHE A 78 -17.01 -1.28 -0.34
N MET A 79 -17.56 -1.31 0.88
CA MET A 79 -17.16 -0.37 1.94
C MET A 79 -15.69 -0.55 2.35
N ILE A 80 -15.23 -1.79 2.50
CA ILE A 80 -13.82 -2.08 2.82
C ILE A 80 -12.91 -1.59 1.70
N TRP A 81 -13.27 -1.88 0.44
CA TRP A 81 -12.51 -1.44 -0.73
C TRP A 81 -12.43 0.08 -0.82
N GLY A 82 -13.55 0.78 -0.60
CA GLY A 82 -13.58 2.24 -0.59
C GLY A 82 -12.72 2.84 0.52
N TRP A 83 -12.79 2.28 1.74
CA TRP A 83 -11.94 2.71 2.85
C TRP A 83 -10.45 2.53 2.55
N LEU A 84 -10.06 1.37 2.00
CA LEU A 84 -8.68 1.12 1.58
C LEU A 84 -8.24 2.12 0.50
N SER A 85 -9.11 2.43 -0.47
CA SER A 85 -8.82 3.35 -1.57
C SER A 85 -8.55 4.77 -1.04
N VAL A 86 -9.35 5.24 -0.09
CA VAL A 86 -9.14 6.53 0.58
C VAL A 86 -7.78 6.57 1.31
N ARG A 87 -7.40 5.47 1.99
CA ARG A 87 -6.09 5.38 2.66
C ARG A 87 -4.93 5.46 1.67
N VAL A 88 -5.03 4.78 0.53
CA VAL A 88 -3.99 4.85 -0.53
C VAL A 88 -3.90 6.25 -1.12
N ALA A 89 -5.04 6.89 -1.42
CA ALA A 89 -5.07 8.26 -1.91
C ALA A 89 -4.44 9.25 -0.91
N GLY A 90 -4.69 9.08 0.40
CA GLY A 90 -4.07 9.87 1.45
C GLY A 90 -2.54 9.75 1.45
N LEU A 91 -2.01 8.52 1.38
CA LEU A 91 -0.56 8.30 1.31
C LEU A 91 0.08 8.91 0.05
N LEU A 92 -0.62 8.84 -1.09
CA LEU A 92 -0.13 9.41 -2.34
C LEU A 92 -0.07 10.95 -2.26
N GLN A 93 -1.06 11.58 -1.64
CA GLN A 93 -1.08 13.02 -1.41
C GLN A 93 0.05 13.46 -0.48
N GLU A 94 0.29 12.74 0.62
CA GLU A 94 1.41 13.00 1.54
C GLU A 94 2.77 12.88 0.84
N ALA A 95 2.95 11.84 0.02
CA ALA A 95 4.18 11.62 -0.75
C ALA A 95 4.41 12.74 -1.78
N ARG A 96 3.35 13.21 -2.43
CA ARG A 96 3.41 14.33 -3.37
C ARG A 96 3.79 15.64 -2.66
N ALA A 97 3.13 15.98 -1.56
CA ALA A 97 3.43 17.17 -0.77
C ALA A 97 4.88 17.18 -0.25
N ALA A 98 5.41 16.02 0.18
CA ALA A 98 6.80 15.89 0.60
C ALA A 98 7.81 16.10 -0.54
N SER A 99 7.43 15.77 -1.77
CA SER A 99 8.27 15.95 -2.97
C SER A 99 8.32 17.41 -3.41
N ASP A 100 7.16 18.09 -3.41
CA ASP A 100 7.07 19.51 -3.79
C ASP A 100 7.77 20.43 -2.76
N GLY A 101 7.74 20.07 -1.47
CA GLY A 101 8.45 20.80 -0.42
C GLY A 101 9.99 20.76 -0.52
N LYS A 102 10.54 19.76 -1.21
CA LYS A 102 11.99 19.69 -1.51
C LYS A 102 12.42 20.54 -2.70
N ALA A 103 11.52 20.86 -3.63
CA ALA A 103 11.83 21.67 -4.81
C ALA A 103 11.92 23.18 -4.51
N LYS A 104 11.42 23.62 -3.35
CA LYS A 104 11.42 25.03 -2.91
C LYS A 104 12.57 25.41 -1.94
N ARG A 105 13.49 24.50 -1.63
CA ARG A 105 14.61 24.73 -0.71
C ARG A 105 15.94 24.56 -1.43
#